data_AF-A0A6N7JJJ3-F1
#
_entry.id   AF-A0A6N7JJJ3-F1
#
_cell.length_a   1.000
_cell.length_b   1.000
_cell.length_c   1.000
_cell.angle_alpha   90.00
_cell.angle_beta   90.00
_cell.angle_gamma   90.00
#
_symmetry.space_group_name_H-M   'P 1'
#
loop_
_entity.id
_entity.type
_entity.pdbx_description
1 polymer ?
#
loop_
_entity_poly.entity_id
_entity_poly.type
_entity_poly.pdbx_seq_one_letter_code
_entity_poly.pdbx_strand_id
1 'polypeptide(L)'
;MVMGGNKGDTVANLDAAAIWMIEQAVTLLEQPPAGLDGLSVLPETLAAQWGVVLTAQPALNNERYLALFQIGRDGITHRIQTLHRAWDDGVLYELWQVTAGENGPTPQALFITTRCDDLEAVRQVRRASRHFPGAITSDAGKQLPLPLGNRRLLDDMRPWLFPDSFPASAIADGSGDPA
;
A
#
# COMPACT_ATOMS: atom_id res chain seq x y z
N MET A 1 -8.99 31.31 -15.60
CA MET A 1 -8.02 31.20 -14.50
C MET A 1 -7.88 29.74 -14.16
N VAL A 2 -6.71 29.16 -14.41
CA VAL A 2 -6.42 27.76 -14.05
C VAL A 2 -6.17 27.76 -12.55
N MET A 3 -7.12 27.24 -11.78
CA MET A 3 -6.93 26.95 -10.36
C MET A 3 -5.86 25.86 -10.26
N GLY A 4 -4.63 26.28 -10.02
CA GLY A 4 -3.54 25.38 -9.65
C GLY A 4 -3.89 24.75 -8.31
N GLY A 5 -4.62 23.64 -8.35
CA GLY A 5 -4.75 22.76 -7.20
C GLY A 5 -3.35 22.43 -6.68
N ASN A 6 -3.13 22.69 -5.40
CA ASN A 6 -1.82 22.55 -4.78
C ASN A 6 -1.41 21.08 -4.88
N LYS A 7 -0.37 20.75 -5.67
CA LYS A 7 0.06 19.36 -5.89
C LYS A 7 0.33 18.62 -4.57
N GLY A 8 0.76 19.35 -3.53
CA GLY A 8 0.94 18.80 -2.18
C GLY A 8 -0.36 18.24 -1.58
N ASP A 9 -1.48 18.93 -1.77
CA ASP A 9 -2.79 18.48 -1.28
C ASP A 9 -3.27 17.25 -2.07
N THR A 10 -2.90 17.14 -3.35
CA THR A 10 -3.26 15.98 -4.18
C THR A 10 -2.58 14.71 -3.69
N VAL A 11 -1.26 14.76 -3.47
CA VAL A 11 -0.48 13.60 -2.99
C VAL A 11 -0.94 13.19 -1.59
N ALA A 12 -1.13 14.16 -0.68
CA ALA A 12 -1.63 13.87 0.66
C ALA A 12 -3.01 13.21 0.65
N ASN A 13 -3.93 13.67 -0.21
CA ASN A 13 -5.24 13.04 -0.38
C ASN A 13 -5.14 11.62 -0.95
N LEU A 14 -4.23 11.39 -1.90
CA LEU A 14 -3.99 10.04 -2.44
C LEU A 14 -3.35 9.10 -1.41
N ASP A 15 -2.43 9.58 -0.56
CA ASP A 15 -1.86 8.77 0.52
C ASP A 15 -2.91 8.42 1.57
N ALA A 16 -3.73 9.39 1.98
CA ALA A 16 -4.82 9.18 2.94
C ALA A 16 -5.85 8.18 2.39
N ALA A 17 -6.23 8.34 1.12
CA ALA A 17 -7.11 7.39 0.42
C ALA A 17 -6.50 5.98 0.33
N ALA A 18 -5.20 5.87 0.04
CA ALA A 18 -4.51 4.57 -0.02
C ALA A 18 -4.49 3.87 1.34
N ILE A 19 -4.20 4.61 2.42
CA ILE A 19 -4.25 4.14 3.80
C ILE A 19 -5.66 3.62 4.11
N TRP A 20 -6.69 4.43 3.87
CA TRP A 20 -8.07 4.03 4.13
C TRP A 20 -8.49 2.79 3.34
N MET A 21 -8.11 2.70 2.05
CA MET A 21 -8.37 1.51 1.22
C MET A 21 -7.72 0.26 1.82
N ILE A 22 -6.47 0.35 2.27
CA ILE A 22 -5.78 -0.76 2.92
C ILE A 22 -6.52 -1.20 4.19
N GLU A 23 -7.02 -0.24 4.99
CA GLU A 23 -7.72 -0.52 6.24
C GLU A 23 -9.09 -1.17 6.02
N GLN A 24 -9.86 -0.68 5.04
CA GLN A 24 -11.30 -0.94 4.94
C GLN A 24 -11.73 -1.85 3.80
N ALA A 25 -10.93 -1.98 2.72
CA ALA A 25 -11.43 -2.59 1.49
C ALA A 25 -11.82 -4.07 1.67
N VAL A 26 -11.12 -4.83 2.51
CA VAL A 26 -11.51 -6.23 2.75
C VAL A 26 -12.85 -6.33 3.45
N THR A 27 -13.02 -5.60 4.56
CA THR A 27 -14.28 -5.57 5.30
C THR A 27 -15.44 -5.15 4.41
N LEU A 28 -15.27 -4.10 3.59
CA LEU A 28 -16.34 -3.63 2.69
C LEU A 28 -16.68 -4.62 1.57
N LEU A 29 -15.69 -5.34 1.04
CA LEU A 29 -15.91 -6.34 -0.01
C LEU A 29 -16.52 -7.63 0.53
N GLU A 30 -16.19 -8.04 1.75
CA GLU A 30 -16.74 -9.25 2.37
C GLU A 30 -18.10 -9.01 3.03
N GLN A 31 -18.27 -7.85 3.67
CA GLN A 31 -19.42 -7.51 4.50
C GLN A 31 -19.88 -6.09 4.17
N PRO A 32 -20.42 -5.86 2.96
CA PRO A 32 -20.90 -4.54 2.60
C PRO A 32 -22.06 -4.11 3.52
N PRO A 33 -22.24 -2.80 3.76
CA PRO A 33 -23.40 -2.29 4.50
C PRO A 33 -24.71 -2.78 3.88
N ALA A 34 -25.72 -3.00 4.72
CA ALA A 34 -26.99 -3.58 4.29
C ALA A 34 -27.62 -2.81 3.12
N GLY A 35 -27.89 -3.53 2.02
CA GLY A 35 -28.49 -2.96 0.82
C GLY A 35 -27.52 -2.28 -0.14
N LEU A 36 -26.21 -2.33 0.12
CA LEU A 36 -25.16 -1.81 -0.75
C LEU A 36 -24.26 -2.92 -1.28
N ASP A 37 -23.62 -2.67 -2.42
CA ASP A 37 -22.53 -3.50 -2.96
C ASP A 37 -21.19 -2.91 -2.49
N GLY A 38 -20.31 -3.73 -1.94
CA GLY A 38 -18.99 -3.30 -1.47
C GLY A 38 -18.16 -2.63 -2.56
N LEU A 39 -18.33 -3.09 -3.81
CA LEU A 39 -17.67 -2.52 -4.98
C LEU A 39 -18.20 -1.13 -5.36
N SER A 40 -19.42 -0.76 -4.95
CA SER A 40 -19.97 0.60 -5.17
C SER A 40 -19.61 1.56 -4.04
N VAL A 41 -19.54 1.08 -2.79
CA VAL A 41 -19.21 1.91 -1.62
C VAL A 41 -17.78 2.48 -1.69
N LEU A 42 -16.81 1.68 -2.15
CA LEU A 42 -15.41 2.09 -2.26
C LEU A 42 -15.22 3.33 -3.15
N PRO A 43 -15.60 3.32 -4.45
CA PRO A 43 -15.42 4.47 -5.32
C PRO A 43 -16.22 5.71 -4.87
N GLU A 44 -17.43 5.52 -4.34
CA GLU A 44 -18.25 6.64 -3.84
C GLU A 44 -17.57 7.33 -2.65
N THR A 45 -17.07 6.55 -1.69
CA THR A 45 -16.38 7.10 -0.51
C THR A 45 -15.09 7.81 -0.91
N LEU A 46 -14.29 7.22 -1.81
CA LEU A 46 -13.06 7.82 -2.32
C LEU A 46 -13.31 9.17 -2.99
N ALA A 47 -14.33 9.25 -3.84
CA ALA A 47 -14.70 10.47 -4.54
C ALA A 47 -15.22 11.54 -3.56
N ALA A 48 -16.07 11.16 -2.61
CA ALA A 48 -16.68 12.09 -1.68
C ALA A 48 -15.69 12.67 -0.65
N GLN A 49 -14.78 11.84 -0.11
CA GLN A 49 -13.87 12.27 0.95
C GLN A 49 -12.60 12.92 0.41
N TRP A 50 -12.02 12.37 -0.66
CA TRP A 50 -10.71 12.79 -1.17
C TRP A 50 -10.72 13.19 -2.64
N GLY A 51 -11.86 13.20 -3.34
CA GLY A 51 -11.88 13.46 -4.78
C GLY A 51 -11.02 12.48 -5.58
N VAL A 52 -10.83 11.27 -5.07
CA VAL A 52 -9.99 10.22 -5.64
C VAL A 52 -10.89 9.22 -6.37
N VAL A 53 -10.41 8.66 -7.48
CA VAL A 53 -11.11 7.63 -8.25
C VAL A 53 -10.34 6.31 -8.23
N LEU A 54 -11.05 5.18 -8.30
CA LEU A 54 -10.45 3.88 -8.60
C LEU A 54 -10.07 3.84 -10.09
N THR A 55 -8.80 3.64 -10.39
CA THR A 55 -8.31 3.43 -11.77
C THR A 55 -8.08 1.96 -12.08
N ALA A 56 -7.89 1.12 -11.05
CA ALA A 56 -8.00 -0.34 -11.14
C ALA A 56 -8.64 -0.85 -9.84
N GLN A 57 -9.68 -1.69 -9.96
CA GLN A 57 -10.45 -2.14 -8.81
C GLN A 57 -9.68 -3.12 -7.92
N PRO A 58 -9.86 -3.07 -6.59
CA PRO A 58 -9.40 -4.12 -5.70
C PRO A 58 -10.22 -5.40 -5.90
N ALA A 59 -9.56 -6.54 -5.69
CA ALA A 59 -10.21 -7.85 -5.66
C ALA A 59 -9.61 -8.69 -4.53
N LEU A 60 -10.42 -9.56 -3.94
CA LEU A 60 -9.97 -10.52 -2.92
C LEU A 60 -9.63 -11.86 -3.58
N ASN A 61 -8.55 -12.49 -3.11
CA ASN A 61 -8.34 -13.91 -3.35
C ASN A 61 -9.15 -14.76 -2.32
N ASN A 62 -9.06 -16.09 -2.45
CA ASN A 62 -9.73 -17.03 -1.54
C ASN A 62 -9.28 -16.94 -0.07
N GLU A 63 -8.17 -16.25 0.20
CA GLU A 63 -7.58 -16.07 1.54
C GLU A 63 -7.80 -14.63 2.07
N ARG A 64 -8.72 -13.87 1.47
CA ARG A 64 -9.05 -12.48 1.86
C ARG A 64 -7.89 -11.49 1.73
N TYR A 65 -6.96 -11.78 0.82
CA TYR A 65 -5.89 -10.89 0.46
C TYR A 65 -6.29 -10.03 -0.73
N LEU A 66 -6.10 -8.72 -0.58
CA LEU A 66 -6.30 -7.80 -1.68
C LEU A 66 -5.20 -7.98 -2.72
N ALA A 67 -5.63 -8.15 -3.96
CA ALA A 67 -4.79 -7.99 -5.13
C ALA A 67 -4.34 -6.52 -5.28
N LEU A 68 -3.34 -6.31 -6.13
CA LEU A 68 -2.91 -4.98 -6.55
C LEU A 68 -4.10 -4.17 -7.09
N PHE A 69 -4.19 -2.92 -6.68
CA PHE A 69 -5.19 -1.97 -7.18
C PHE A 69 -4.58 -0.60 -7.38
N GLN A 70 -5.34 0.31 -7.99
CA GLN A 70 -4.86 1.65 -8.31
C GLN A 70 -5.93 2.70 -8.03
N ILE A 71 -5.48 3.83 -7.50
CA ILE A 71 -6.29 5.03 -7.29
C ILE A 71 -5.65 6.22 -7.99
N GLY A 72 -6.44 7.20 -8.40
CA GLY A 72 -5.94 8.37 -9.11
C GLY A 72 -6.67 9.65 -8.79
N ARG A 73 -5.96 10.77 -8.96
CA ARG A 73 -6.49 12.13 -8.83
C ARG A 73 -5.60 13.11 -9.59
N ASP A 74 -6.21 14.04 -10.33
CA ASP A 74 -5.53 15.15 -11.00
C ASP A 74 -4.32 14.71 -11.87
N GLY A 75 -4.47 13.57 -12.55
CA GLY A 75 -3.43 12.98 -13.43
C GLY A 75 -2.32 12.21 -12.70
N ILE A 76 -2.37 12.11 -11.37
CA ILE A 76 -1.46 11.29 -10.56
C ILE A 76 -2.16 9.97 -10.26
N THR A 77 -1.44 8.84 -10.39
CA THR A 77 -1.91 7.51 -10.04
C THR A 77 -1.03 6.91 -8.95
N HIS A 78 -1.66 6.36 -7.91
CA HIS A 78 -1.02 5.52 -6.91
C HIS A 78 -1.30 4.05 -7.24
N ARG A 79 -0.23 3.27 -7.40
CA ARG A 79 -0.29 1.81 -7.45
C ARG A 79 -0.08 1.27 -6.05
N ILE A 80 -1.02 0.45 -5.58
CA ILE A 80 -1.07 -0.05 -4.20
C ILE A 80 -0.98 -1.57 -4.24
N GLN A 81 -0.03 -2.15 -3.51
CA GLN A 81 0.19 -3.60 -3.46
C GLN A 81 0.70 -4.05 -2.10
N THR A 82 0.36 -5.27 -1.70
CA THR A 82 1.02 -5.94 -0.58
C THR A 82 2.32 -6.58 -1.06
N LEU A 83 3.43 -6.25 -0.41
CA LEU A 83 4.75 -6.82 -0.68
C LEU A 83 5.00 -8.12 0.08
N HIS A 84 4.62 -8.15 1.36
CA HIS A 84 4.91 -9.29 2.21
C HIS A 84 3.86 -9.46 3.31
N ARG A 85 3.69 -10.70 3.76
CA ARG A 85 2.79 -11.10 4.83
C ARG A 85 3.55 -12.01 5.79
N ALA A 86 3.41 -11.75 7.08
CA ALA A 86 4.01 -12.55 8.13
C ALA A 86 3.01 -12.77 9.26
N TRP A 87 3.02 -13.96 9.83
CA TRP A 87 2.18 -14.32 10.97
C TRP A 87 3.03 -14.39 12.25
N ASP A 88 2.54 -13.81 13.33
CA ASP A 88 3.14 -13.92 14.66
C ASP A 88 1.99 -14.09 15.66
N ASP A 89 1.97 -15.24 16.35
CA ASP A 89 0.95 -15.60 17.34
C ASP A 89 -0.51 -15.39 16.89
N GLY A 90 -0.84 -15.88 15.69
CA GLY A 90 -2.20 -15.77 15.13
C GLY A 90 -2.60 -14.38 14.64
N VAL A 91 -1.68 -13.41 14.68
CA VAL A 91 -1.88 -12.06 14.14
C VAL A 91 -1.19 -11.96 12.78
N LEU A 92 -1.92 -11.48 11.78
CA LEU A 92 -1.39 -11.20 10.45
C LEU A 92 -0.77 -9.80 10.43
N TYR A 93 0.47 -9.73 9.96
CA TYR A 93 1.13 -8.48 9.65
C TYR A 93 1.42 -8.41 8.16
N GLU A 94 1.19 -7.25 7.56
CA GLU A 94 1.41 -7.03 6.14
C GLU A 94 2.28 -5.80 5.91
N LEU A 95 3.23 -5.90 4.99
CA LEU A 95 3.94 -4.77 4.42
C LEU A 95 3.34 -4.44 3.06
N TRP A 96 2.93 -3.19 2.91
CA TRP A 96 2.36 -2.63 1.70
C TRP A 96 3.30 -1.59 1.11
N GLN A 97 3.17 -1.41 -0.20
CA GLN A 97 3.83 -0.36 -0.95
C GLN A 97 2.80 0.40 -1.78
N VAL A 98 2.83 1.72 -1.65
CA VAL A 98 2.11 2.66 -2.50
C VAL A 98 3.15 3.41 -3.33
N THR A 99 3.00 3.39 -4.65
CA THR A 99 3.97 3.97 -5.58
C THR A 99 3.28 4.96 -6.49
N ALA A 100 3.93 6.09 -6.75
CA ALA A 100 3.40 7.19 -7.53
C ALA A 100 4.44 7.71 -8.52
N GLY A 101 3.97 8.20 -9.67
CA GLY A 101 4.82 8.88 -10.63
C GLY A 101 5.93 8.00 -11.20
N GLU A 102 5.69 6.70 -11.38
CA GLU A 102 6.70 5.73 -11.86
C GLU A 102 7.30 6.11 -13.22
N ASN A 103 6.54 6.84 -14.04
CA ASN A 103 6.96 7.37 -15.34
C ASN A 103 7.23 8.90 -15.30
N GLY A 104 7.23 9.49 -14.10
CA GLY A 104 7.40 10.92 -13.86
C GLY A 104 8.82 11.27 -13.39
N PRO A 105 9.14 12.58 -13.31
CA PRO A 105 10.49 13.04 -12.95
C PRO A 105 10.83 12.83 -11.47
N THR A 106 9.83 12.61 -10.61
CA THR A 106 10.00 12.45 -9.16
C THR A 106 9.12 11.28 -8.68
N PRO A 107 9.54 10.03 -8.94
CA PRO A 107 8.84 8.85 -8.44
C PRO A 107 8.87 8.84 -6.91
N GLN A 108 7.79 8.37 -6.28
CA GLN A 108 7.68 8.29 -4.83
C GLN A 108 7.15 6.93 -4.39
N ALA A 109 7.64 6.46 -3.25
CA ALA A 109 7.11 5.27 -2.58
C ALA A 109 6.72 5.59 -1.13
N LEU A 110 5.64 4.96 -0.66
CA LEU A 110 5.20 4.91 0.73
C LEU A 110 5.11 3.44 1.13
N PHE A 111 5.73 3.09 2.23
CA PHE A 111 5.62 1.79 2.85
C PHE A 111 4.66 1.87 4.03
N ILE A 112 3.71 0.95 4.08
CA ILE A 112 2.70 0.89 5.13
C ILE A 112 2.77 -0.48 5.78
N THR A 113 2.99 -0.55 7.08
CA THR A 113 2.86 -1.81 7.83
C THR A 113 1.52 -1.84 8.53
N THR A 114 0.82 -2.96 8.40
CA THR A 114 -0.48 -3.18 9.01
C THR A 114 -0.48 -4.40 9.91
N ARG A 115 -1.43 -4.42 10.83
CA ARG A 115 -1.81 -5.55 11.67
C ARG A 115 -3.27 -5.89 11.39
N CYS A 116 -3.60 -7.17 11.29
CA CYS A 116 -4.96 -7.67 11.20
C CYS A 116 -5.14 -8.84 12.16
N ASP A 117 -6.13 -8.74 13.03
CA ASP A 117 -6.59 -9.89 13.82
C ASP A 117 -7.55 -10.70 12.95
N ASP A 118 -7.45 -12.03 13.00
CA ASP A 118 -8.12 -12.97 12.08
C ASP A 118 -9.66 -12.83 12.02
N LEU A 119 -10.26 -12.22 13.04
CA LEU A 119 -11.71 -12.13 13.21
C LEU A 119 -12.39 -10.96 12.47
N GLU A 120 -11.71 -9.82 12.29
CA GLU A 120 -12.40 -8.59 11.88
C GLU A 120 -12.12 -8.17 10.43
N ALA A 121 -11.13 -8.77 9.77
CA ALA A 121 -10.65 -8.38 8.43
C ALA A 121 -10.23 -6.90 8.25
N VAL A 122 -10.39 -6.07 9.29
CA VAL A 122 -9.95 -4.68 9.35
C VAL A 122 -8.45 -4.66 9.61
N ARG A 123 -7.72 -3.98 8.72
CA ARG A 123 -6.30 -3.73 8.92
C ARG A 123 -6.12 -2.46 9.73
N GLN A 124 -5.27 -2.53 10.74
CA GLN A 124 -4.83 -1.39 11.53
C GLN A 124 -3.46 -0.94 11.05
N VAL A 125 -3.35 0.29 10.56
CA VAL A 125 -2.05 0.85 10.14
C VAL A 125 -1.19 1.14 11.37
N ARG A 126 0.00 0.55 11.39
CA ARG A 126 0.97 0.70 12.48
C ARG A 126 2.04 1.73 12.17
N ARG A 127 2.43 1.84 10.91
CA ARG A 127 3.44 2.76 10.44
C ARG A 127 3.22 3.05 8.96
N ALA A 128 3.39 4.30 8.58
CA ALA A 128 3.52 4.75 7.21
C ALA A 128 4.85 5.52 7.10
N SER A 129 5.69 5.18 6.11
CA SER A 129 7.00 5.82 5.95
C SER A 129 7.43 5.86 4.49
N ARG A 130 8.08 6.96 4.08
CA ARG A 130 8.70 7.05 2.76
C ARG A 130 10.01 6.27 2.66
N HIS A 131 10.56 5.83 3.79
CA HIS A 131 11.75 4.99 3.84
C HIS A 131 11.37 3.53 4.06
N PHE A 132 12.05 2.64 3.35
CA PHE A 132 11.89 1.21 3.47
C PHE A 132 12.20 0.75 4.90
N PRO A 133 11.30 0.00 5.55
CA PRO A 133 11.48 -0.35 6.96
C PRO A 133 12.47 -1.49 7.20
N GLY A 134 12.89 -2.24 6.17
CA GLY A 134 13.80 -3.38 6.27
C GLY A 134 13.18 -4.66 6.86
N ALA A 135 12.26 -4.52 7.82
CA ALA A 135 11.51 -5.60 8.45
C ALA A 135 10.13 -5.12 8.92
N ILE A 136 9.24 -6.06 9.21
CA ILE A 136 7.98 -5.79 9.92
C ILE A 136 8.25 -5.98 11.42
N THR A 137 7.80 -5.05 12.26
CA THR A 137 7.90 -5.20 13.72
C THR A 137 6.54 -5.62 14.28
N SER A 138 6.49 -6.76 14.99
CA SER A 138 5.27 -7.23 15.65
C SER A 138 4.98 -6.47 16.95
N ASP A 139 3.81 -6.68 17.54
CA ASP A 139 3.42 -6.05 18.80
C ASP A 139 4.32 -6.42 19.99
N ALA A 140 4.91 -7.62 19.95
CA ALA A 140 5.90 -8.05 20.93
C ALA A 140 7.30 -7.44 20.69
N GLY A 141 7.47 -6.58 19.67
CA GLY A 141 8.74 -5.97 19.29
C GLY A 141 9.65 -6.90 18.47
N LYS A 142 9.17 -8.09 18.09
CA LYS A 142 9.92 -9.04 17.27
C LYS A 142 10.04 -8.52 15.84
N GLN A 143 11.24 -8.61 15.27
CA GLN A 143 11.46 -8.32 13.85
C GLN A 143 11.10 -9.56 13.02
N LEU A 144 10.11 -9.41 12.14
CA LEU A 144 9.71 -10.40 11.16
C LEU A 144 10.46 -10.08 9.85
N PRO A 145 11.47 -10.89 9.49
CA PRO A 145 12.37 -10.57 8.39
C PRO A 145 11.65 -10.67 7.04
N LEU A 146 11.97 -9.73 6.14
CA LEU A 146 11.53 -9.78 4.77
C LEU A 146 12.43 -10.73 3.97
N PRO A 147 11.90 -11.52 3.02
CA PRO A 147 12.71 -12.41 2.19
C PRO A 147 13.43 -11.63 1.09
N LEU A 148 14.38 -10.77 1.46
CA LEU A 148 15.04 -9.82 0.55
C LEU A 148 15.92 -10.50 -0.53
N GLY A 149 16.30 -11.76 -0.31
CA GLY A 149 16.93 -12.60 -1.35
C GLY A 149 15.96 -13.13 -2.41
N ASN A 150 14.64 -12.93 -2.24
CA ASN A 150 13.65 -13.31 -3.23
C ASN A 150 13.60 -12.27 -4.34
N ARG A 151 14.07 -12.65 -5.53
CA ARG A 151 14.07 -11.79 -6.72
C ARG A 151 12.70 -11.22 -7.06
N ARG A 152 11.62 -11.99 -6.85
CA ARG A 152 10.26 -11.51 -7.10
C ARG A 152 9.90 -10.32 -6.20
N LEU A 153 10.28 -10.37 -4.92
CA LEU A 153 10.04 -9.26 -4.01
C LEU A 153 10.84 -8.02 -4.42
N LEU A 154 12.09 -8.18 -4.84
CA LEU A 154 12.91 -7.08 -5.38
C LEU A 154 12.27 -6.48 -6.65
N ASP A 155 11.78 -7.32 -7.55
CA ASP A 155 11.09 -6.92 -8.79
C ASP A 155 9.75 -6.22 -8.51
N ASP A 156 9.04 -6.59 -7.44
CA ASP A 156 7.81 -5.92 -7.02
C ASP A 156 8.10 -4.56 -6.37
N MET A 157 9.14 -4.49 -5.52
CA MET A 157 9.58 -3.27 -4.82
C MET A 157 10.17 -2.21 -5.76
N ARG A 158 10.90 -2.65 -6.79
CA ARG A 158 11.61 -1.80 -7.78
C ARG A 158 12.44 -0.70 -7.12
N PRO A 159 13.37 -1.05 -6.22
CA PRO A 159 14.14 -0.07 -5.44
C PRO A 159 14.92 0.92 -6.30
N TRP A 160 15.37 0.51 -7.49
CA TRP A 160 16.04 1.37 -8.48
C TRP A 160 15.17 2.52 -9.01
N LEU A 161 13.84 2.40 -8.96
CA LEU A 161 12.93 3.49 -9.33
C LEU A 161 12.68 4.48 -8.19
N PHE A 162 13.02 4.11 -6.95
CA PHE A 162 12.74 4.92 -5.76
C PHE A 162 13.97 5.02 -4.85
N PRO A 163 15.15 5.44 -5.35
CA PRO A 163 16.41 5.37 -4.59
C PRO A 163 16.34 6.10 -3.25
N ASP A 164 15.66 7.25 -3.19
CA ASP A 164 15.47 8.03 -1.96
C ASP A 164 14.65 7.31 -0.89
N SER A 165 13.81 6.36 -1.31
CA SER A 165 13.01 5.52 -0.42
C SER A 165 13.80 4.32 0.15
N PHE A 166 14.99 4.06 -0.37
CA PHE A 166 15.88 2.99 0.06
C PHE A 166 17.27 3.51 0.49
N PRO A 167 17.33 4.56 1.35
CA PRO A 167 18.61 5.16 1.71
C PRO A 167 19.45 4.13 2.49
N ALA A 168 20.67 3.90 2.03
CA ALA A 168 21.64 2.97 2.62
C ALA A 168 21.35 1.45 2.49
N SER A 169 20.45 1.02 1.61
CA SER A 169 20.31 -0.42 1.31
C SER A 169 21.15 -0.83 0.09
N ALA A 170 21.95 -1.90 0.20
CA ALA A 170 22.61 -2.55 -0.95
C ALA A 170 21.60 -3.05 -2.02
N ILE A 171 20.31 -3.02 -1.68
CA ILE A 171 19.18 -3.38 -2.53
C ILE A 171 18.92 -2.32 -3.61
N ALA A 172 19.30 -1.06 -3.39
CA ALA A 172 19.11 0.02 -4.37
C ALA A 172 19.95 -0.17 -5.65
N ASP A 173 21.11 -0.84 -5.53
CA ASP A 173 22.09 -0.94 -6.62
C ASP A 173 21.80 -2.08 -7.61
N GLY A 174 20.74 -2.88 -7.42
CA GLY A 174 20.39 -4.00 -8.30
C GLY A 174 21.43 -5.14 -8.36
N SER A 175 22.55 -5.00 -7.66
CA SER A 175 23.59 -6.01 -7.49
C SER A 175 23.25 -6.92 -6.33
N GLY A 176 22.18 -7.70 -6.49
CA GLY A 176 21.91 -8.84 -5.62
C GLY A 176 22.96 -9.91 -5.87
N ASP A 177 24.16 -9.75 -5.34
CA ASP A 177 25.08 -10.87 -5.16
C ASP A 177 24.65 -11.62 -3.89
N PRO A 178 24.22 -12.88 -4.00
CA PRO A 178 23.98 -13.72 -2.83
C PRO A 178 25.36 -14.12 -2.27
N ALA A 179 25.68 -13.62 -1.07
CA ALA A 179 26.66 -14.26 -0.20
C ALA A 179 25.95 -15.28 0.70
#